data_AF-A0A950C6M2-F1
#
_entry.id   AF-A0A950C6M2-F1
#
_cell.length_a   1.000
_cell.length_b   1.000
_cell.length_c   1.000
_cell.angle_alpha   90.00
_cell.angle_beta   90.00
_cell.angle_gamma   90.00
#
_symmetry.space_group_name_H-M   'P 1'
#
loop_
_entity.id
_entity.type
_entity.pdbx_description
1 polymer ?
#
loop_
_entity_poly.entity_id
_entity_poly.type
_entity_poly.pdbx_seq_one_letter_code
_entity_poly.pdbx_strand_id
1 'polypeptide(L)' 'MLAELALLARRLALPPLELRDVDADPELRRRHGLDVPVLLLDGTVVCRHRLDAGELERLLRPPGSAEGR' A
#
# COMPACT_ATOMS: atom_id res chain seq x y z
N MET A 1 -8.84 -5.22 -3.30
CA MET A 1 -7.83 -4.20 -2.93
C MET A 1 -8.39 -2.76 -2.94
N LEU A 2 -8.75 -2.15 -4.08
CA LEU A 2 -9.15 -0.72 -4.09
C LEU A 2 -10.36 -0.39 -3.21
N ALA A 3 -11.41 -1.22 -3.24
CA ALA A 3 -12.57 -1.04 -2.37
C ALA A 3 -12.21 -1.17 -0.87
N GLU A 4 -11.26 -2.06 -0.55
CA GLU A 4 -10.79 -2.27 0.83
C GLU A 4 -9.96 -1.07 1.30
N LEU A 5 -9.11 -0.49 0.43
CA LEU A 5 -8.41 0.76 0.69
C LEU A 5 -9.39 1.91 0.91
N ALA A 6 -10.46 2.00 0.12
CA ALA A 6 -11.49 3.03 0.30
C ALA A 6 -12.22 2.87 1.65
N LEU A 7 -12.46 1.63 2.09
CA LEU A 7 -13.02 1.37 3.42
C LEU A 7 -12.03 1.76 4.53
N LEU A 8 -10.74 1.43 4.36
CA LEU A 8 -9.70 1.75 5.33
C LEU A 8 -9.46 3.26 5.45
N ALA A 9 -9.53 4.00 4.34
CA ALA A 9 -9.41 5.46 4.29
C ALA A 9 -10.48 6.19 5.12
N ARG A 10 -11.59 5.52 5.44
CA ARG A 10 -12.62 6.08 6.34
C ARG A 10 -12.20 6.02 7.82
N ARG A 11 -11.19 5.21 8.15
CA ARG A 11 -10.74 4.92 9.52
C ARG A 11 -9.32 5.43 9.79
N LEU A 12 -8.47 5.48 8.77
CA LEU A 12 -7.11 6.01 8.86
C LEU A 12 -6.84 7.04 7.78
N ALA A 13 -5.96 7.99 8.11
CA ALA A 13 -5.36 8.87 7.12
C ALA A 13 -4.39 8.06 6.25
N LEU A 14 -4.81 7.73 5.04
CA LEU A 14 -3.93 7.11 4.06
C LEU A 14 -3.07 8.19 3.37
N PRO A 15 -1.81 7.88 3.03
CA PRO A 15 -1.03 8.72 2.14
C PRO A 15 -1.69 8.82 0.74
N PRO A 16 -1.30 9.78 -0.10
CA PRO A 16 -1.82 9.90 -1.46
C PRO A 16 -1.61 8.59 -2.23
N LEU A 17 -2.68 8.12 -2.88
CA LEU A 17 -2.67 6.90 -3.66
C LEU A 17 -2.40 7.20 -5.13
N GLU A 18 -1.35 6.60 -5.70
CA GLU A 18 -1.08 6.60 -7.13
C GLU A 18 -1.45 5.23 -7.72
N LEU A 19 -2.30 5.25 -8.75
CA LEU A 19 -2.61 4.06 -9.54
C LEU A 19 -1.65 3.99 -10.72
N ARG A 20 -0.82 2.95 -10.77
CA ARG A 20 0.06 2.66 -11.91
C ARG A 20 -0.41 1.41 -12.61
N ASP A 21 -0.55 1.50 -13.93
CA ASP A 21 -0.76 0.34 -14.77
C ASP A 21 0.57 -0.43 -14.91
N VAL A 22 0.57 -1.69 -14.49
CA VAL A 22 1.74 -2.56 -14.56
C VAL A 22 2.13 -2.85 -16.01
N ASP A 23 1.17 -2.86 -16.94
CA ASP A 23 1.41 -3.26 -18.33
C ASP A 23 2.02 -2.14 -19.16
N ALA A 24 1.82 -0.89 -18.74
CA ALA A 24 2.39 0.31 -19.37
C ALA A 24 3.90 0.48 -19.11
N ASP A 25 4.44 -0.16 -18.08
CA ASP A 25 5.84 -0.06 -17.68
C ASP A 25 6.51 -1.45 -17.72
N PRO A 26 7.48 -1.67 -18.62
CA PRO A 26 8.12 -2.99 -18.78
C PRO A 26 8.91 -3.43 -17.55
N GLU A 27 9.41 -2.51 -16.73
CA GLU A 27 10.08 -2.86 -15.48
C GLU A 27 9.06 -3.31 -14.43
N LEU A 28 7.95 -2.58 -14.27
CA LEU A 28 6.87 -2.99 -13.37
C LEU A 28 6.27 -4.32 -13.79
N ARG A 29 6.03 -4.55 -15.10
CA ARG A 29 5.51 -5.81 -15.62
C ARG A 29 6.42 -6.99 -15.31
N ARG A 30 7.74 -6.81 -15.46
CA ARG A 30 8.73 -7.85 -15.12
C ARG A 30 8.77 -8.15 -13.63
N ARG A 31 8.62 -7.14 -12.76
CA ARG A 31 8.72 -7.28 -11.30
C ARG A 31 7.43 -7.76 -10.63
N HIS A 32 6.28 -7.33 -11.14
CA HIS A 32 4.99 -7.43 -10.45
C HIS A 32 3.84 -7.98 -11.31
N GLY A 33 4.06 -8.25 -12.60
CA GLY A 33 2.98 -8.61 -13.54
C GLY A 33 2.17 -9.86 -13.17
N LEU A 34 2.72 -10.77 -12.36
CA LEU A 34 2.01 -11.98 -11.89
C LEU A 34 1.33 -11.80 -10.52
N ASP A 35 1.52 -10.66 -9.88
CA ASP A 35 1.12 -10.43 -8.49
C ASP A 35 0.12 -9.30 -8.31
N VAL A 36 -0.31 -8.71 -9.42
CA VAL A 36 -1.30 -7.63 -9.43
C VAL A 36 -2.63 -8.12 -8.82
N PRO A 37 -3.26 -7.31 -7.94
CA PRO A 37 -2.83 -6.00 -7.47
C PRO A 37 -1.71 -6.05 -6.43
N VAL A 38 -0.71 -5.16 -6.57
CA VAL A 38 0.40 -4.97 -5.63
C VAL A 38 0.32 -3.57 -5.03
N LEU A 39 0.49 -3.46 -3.71
CA LEU A 39 0.59 -2.19 -3.01
C LEU A 39 2.03 -1.92 -2.59
N LEU A 40 2.51 -0.72 -2.89
CA LEU A 40 3.82 -0.25 -2.46
C LEU A 40 3.64 0.93 -1.51
N LEU A 41 4.41 0.93 -0.41
CA LEU A 41 4.56 2.05 0.50
C LEU A 41 6.03 2.49 0.45
N ASP A 42 6.29 3.73 0.05
CA ASP A 42 7.65 4.26 -0.17
C ASP A 42 8.55 3.31 -1.00
N GLY A 43 7.98 2.76 -2.07
CA GLY A 43 8.68 1.83 -2.98
C GLY A 43 8.87 0.40 -2.45
N THR A 44 8.42 0.10 -1.23
CA THR A 44 8.47 -1.24 -0.65
C THR A 44 7.13 -1.97 -0.84
N VAL A 45 7.16 -3.20 -1.35
CA VAL A 45 5.95 -4.03 -1.46
C VAL A 45 5.46 -4.40 -0.08
N VAL A 46 4.26 -3.93 0.27
CA VAL A 46 3.61 -4.21 1.56
C VAL A 46 2.46 -5.20 1.41
N CYS A 47 1.95 -5.39 0.18
CA CYS A 47 0.81 -6.24 -0.06
C CYS A 47 0.76 -6.75 -1.51
N ARG A 48 0.33 -8.00 -1.71
CA ARG A 48 0.12 -8.63 -3.02
C ARG A 48 -1.19 -9.41 -2.99
N HIS A 49 -1.95 -9.38 -4.09
CA HIS A 49 -3.22 -10.06 -4.32
C HIS A 49 -4.40 -9.64 -3.42
N ARG A 50 -4.21 -9.56 -2.10
CA ARG A 50 -5.26 -9.35 -1.07
C ARG A 50 -4.79 -8.39 0.00
N LEU A 51 -5.57 -7.34 0.25
CA LEU A 51 -5.26 -6.35 1.27
C LEU A 51 -5.46 -6.91 2.68
N ASP A 52 -4.41 -6.92 3.49
CA ASP A 52 -4.54 -7.11 4.94
C ASP A 52 -4.64 -5.73 5.61
N ALA A 53 -5.85 -5.38 6.05
CA ALA A 53 -6.09 -4.11 6.71
C ALA A 53 -5.29 -3.97 8.01
N GLY A 54 -5.19 -5.04 8.80
CA GLY A 54 -4.51 -5.00 10.09
C GLY A 54 -3.00 -4.78 9.96
N GLU A 55 -2.37 -5.39 8.95
CA GLU A 55 -0.96 -5.14 8.68
C GLU A 55 -0.73 -3.74 8.10
N LEU A 56 -1.56 -3.30 7.16
CA LEU A 56 -1.43 -1.95 6.60
C LEU A 56 -1.62 -0.87 7.68
N GLU A 57 -2.56 -1.07 8.62
CA GLU A 57 -2.75 -0.20 9.79
C GLU A 57 -1.49 -0.10 10.67
N ARG A 58 -0.77 -1.21 10.85
CA ARG A 58 0.47 -1.23 11.64
C ARG A 58 1.60 -0.50 10.93
N LEU A 59 1.71 -0.66 9.61
CA LEU A 59 2.74 -0.02 8.78
C LEU A 59 2.52 1.49 8.65
N LEU A 60 1.26 1.94 8.57
CA LEU A 60 0.89 3.35 8.46
C LEU A 60 0.81 4.05 9.81
N ARG A 61 0.80 3.31 10.92
CA ARG A 61 0.90 3.92 12.24
C ARG A 61 2.24 4.67 12.27
N PRO A 62 2.24 5.99 12.50
CA PRO A 62 3.50 6.70 12.67
C PRO A 62 4.30 5.99 13.76
N PRO A 63 5.62 5.78 13.58
CA PRO A 63 6.46 5.43 14.72
C PRO A 63 6.15 6.48 15.76
N GLY A 64 5.63 6.04 16.91
CA GLY A 64 4.80 6.89 17.76
C GLY A 64 5.44 8.23 18.02
N SER A 65 4.57 9.21 18.31
CA SER A 65 4.85 10.35 19.16
C SER A 65 5.67 9.92 20.38
N ALA A 66 6.97 9.71 20.18
CA ALA A 66 7.99 9.66 21.21
C ALA A 66 8.32 11.13 21.44
N GLU A 67 7.38 11.86 22.02
CA GLU A 67 7.77 13.01 22.84
C GLU A 67 8.57 12.45 24.01
N GLY A 68 9.78 12.96 24.21
CA GLY A 68 10.52 12.82 25.46
C GLY A 68 11.91 12.20 25.35
N ARG A 69 12.89 12.97 24.86
CA ARG A 69 14.15 13.14 25.59
C ARG A 69 14.70 14.54 25.38
#